data_AF-A0A1C6INB9-F1
#
_entry.id   AF-A0A1C6INB9-F1
#
_cell.length_a   1.000
_cell.length_b   1.000
_cell.length_c   1.000
_cell.angle_alpha   90.00
_cell.angle_beta   90.00
_cell.angle_gamma   90.00
#
_symmetry.space_group_name_H-M   'P 1'
#
loop_
_entity.id
_entity.type
_entity.pdbx_description
1 polymer ?
#
loop_
_entity_poly.entity_id
_entity_poly.type
_entity_poly.pdbx_seq_one_letter_code
_entity_poly.pdbx_strand_id
1 'polypeptide(L)'
;MVDMEIFIDQIADMRVNQMNLILEATRQTILKEHAPGENDLYMRTLELGQVQENDFYSHILHDDLDSIVRDIREAHLKDKTTADPQPTLDEVKENFEQAIQMGTDTEAMIHEFCDKMQIPFEKISSEDFSAFLRILSLSKLLKNPNNMRGKAKSQPYYMPKKKKRR
;
A
#
# COMPACT_ATOMS: atom_id res chain seq x y z
N MET A 1 -9.25 -2.13 24.80
CA MET A 1 -8.13 -1.20 24.96
C MET A 1 -7.05 -1.98 25.68
N VAL A 2 -5.91 -2.23 25.04
CA VAL A 2 -4.79 -2.93 25.69
C VAL A 2 -4.08 -1.90 26.56
N ASP A 3 -3.88 -2.24 27.82
CA ASP A 3 -3.18 -1.39 28.76
C ASP A 3 -1.66 -1.63 28.63
N MET A 4 -1.00 -0.80 27.82
CA MET A 4 0.44 -0.90 27.56
C MET A 4 1.27 -0.59 28.82
N GLU A 5 0.69 0.06 29.84
CA GLU A 5 1.35 0.32 31.12
C GLU A 5 1.74 -0.98 31.83
N ILE A 6 0.91 -2.03 31.76
CA ILE A 6 1.19 -3.35 32.35
C ILE A 6 2.37 -4.06 31.66
N PHE A 7 2.63 -3.77 30.38
CA PHE A 7 3.76 -4.35 29.64
C PHE A 7 5.06 -3.55 29.84
N ILE A 8 4.95 -2.27 30.20
CA ILE A 8 6.06 -1.35 30.49
C ILE A 8 6.22 -1.18 32.01
N ASP A 9 5.67 -2.11 32.80
CA ASP A 9 5.56 -1.94 34.24
C ASP A 9 6.97 -1.88 34.88
N GLN A 10 7.10 -1.12 35.98
CA GLN A 10 8.38 -0.76 36.63
C GLN A 10 9.31 -1.93 36.97
N ILE A 11 8.81 -3.17 36.92
CA ILE A 11 9.61 -4.39 37.08
C ILE A 11 10.63 -4.52 35.95
N ALA A 12 10.25 -4.31 34.69
CA ALA A 12 11.20 -4.38 33.58
C ALA A 12 12.28 -3.30 33.69
N ASP A 13 11.90 -2.08 34.08
CA ASP A 13 12.82 -0.96 34.34
C ASP A 13 13.79 -1.31 35.45
N MET A 14 13.27 -1.83 36.56
CA MET A 14 14.08 -2.29 37.68
C MET A 14 15.06 -3.39 37.26
N ARG A 15 14.67 -4.32 36.37
CA ARG A 15 15.56 -5.39 35.92
C ARG A 15 16.67 -4.89 34.99
N VAL A 16 16.36 -4.02 34.04
CA VAL A 16 17.37 -3.40 33.16
C VAL A 16 18.35 -2.57 33.99
N ASN A 17 17.85 -1.77 34.93
CA ASN A 17 18.69 -1.02 35.87
C ASN A 17 19.54 -1.92 36.77
N GLN A 18 18.99 -3.00 37.30
CA GLN A 18 19.74 -3.97 38.10
C GLN A 18 20.90 -4.58 37.31
N MET A 19 20.67 -4.92 36.04
CA MET A 19 21.70 -5.47 35.17
C MET A 19 22.81 -4.45 34.90
N ASN A 20 22.44 -3.22 34.54
CA ASN A 20 23.40 -2.13 34.33
C ASN A 20 24.21 -1.84 35.60
N LEU A 21 23.58 -1.89 36.78
CA LEU A 21 24.26 -1.71 38.06
C LEU A 21 25.30 -2.80 38.33
N ILE A 22 24.97 -4.06 38.05
CA ILE A 22 25.92 -5.18 38.22
C ILE A 22 27.09 -5.05 37.24
N LEU A 23 26.84 -4.65 36.00
CA LEU A 23 27.88 -4.40 35.00
C LEU A 23 28.83 -3.27 35.45
N GLU A 24 28.29 -2.16 35.94
CA GLU A 24 29.13 -1.05 36.43
C GLU A 24 29.89 -1.45 37.70
N ALA A 25 29.28 -2.18 38.63
CA ALA A 25 29.97 -2.68 39.83
C ALA A 25 31.14 -3.61 39.48
N THR A 26 30.95 -4.48 38.47
CA THR A 26 32.00 -5.36 37.95
C THR A 26 33.12 -4.54 37.31
N ARG A 27 32.76 -3.53 36.51
CA ARG A 27 33.71 -2.60 35.88
C ARG A 27 34.58 -1.87 36.93
N GLN A 28 33.98 -1.37 37.99
CA GLN A 28 34.68 -0.71 39.10
C GLN A 28 35.61 -1.67 39.86
N THR A 29 35.19 -2.92 40.04
CA THR A 29 36.01 -3.95 40.70
C THR A 29 37.27 -4.25 39.89
N ILE A 30 37.13 -4.43 38.57
CA ILE A 30 38.25 -4.68 37.66
C ILE A 30 39.20 -3.48 37.60
N LEU A 31 38.66 -2.25 37.54
CA LEU A 31 39.48 -1.03 37.60
C LEU A 31 40.35 -0.98 38.86
N LYS A 32 39.78 -1.35 40.00
CA LYS A 32 40.47 -1.33 41.29
C LYS A 32 41.52 -2.43 41.41
N GLU A 33 41.24 -3.63 40.93
CA GLU A 33 42.10 -4.79 41.13
C GLU A 33 43.19 -4.92 40.07
N HIS A 34 42.96 -4.46 38.85
CA HIS A 34 43.83 -4.79 37.71
C HIS A 34 44.36 -3.56 36.96
N ALA A 35 43.90 -2.34 37.29
CA ALA A 35 44.33 -1.09 36.65
C ALA A 35 44.50 -1.18 35.11
N PRO A 36 43.46 -1.66 34.39
CA PRO A 36 43.52 -1.83 32.95
C PRO A 36 43.76 -0.50 32.23
N GLY A 37 44.43 -0.56 31.08
CA GLY A 37 44.66 0.62 30.24
C GLY A 37 43.38 1.20 29.64
N GLU A 38 43.45 2.43 29.15
CA GLU A 38 42.31 3.22 28.64
C GLU A 38 41.56 2.54 27.47
N ASN A 39 42.21 1.63 26.73
CA ASN A 39 41.65 0.88 25.60
C ASN A 39 41.55 -0.64 25.86
N ASP A 40 41.37 -1.06 27.11
CA ASP A 40 41.20 -2.47 27.43
C ASP A 40 39.90 -3.04 26.83
N LEU A 41 40.01 -4.18 26.13
CA LEU A 41 38.89 -4.83 25.44
C LEU A 41 37.75 -5.20 26.40
N TYR A 42 38.08 -5.71 27.59
CA TYR A 42 37.09 -6.16 28.55
C TYR A 42 36.37 -4.97 29.18
N MET A 43 37.11 -3.88 29.45
CA MET A 43 36.53 -2.62 29.90
C MET A 43 35.54 -2.04 28.88
N ARG A 44 35.91 -2.05 27.60
CA ARG A 44 35.03 -1.59 26.52
C ARG A 44 33.81 -2.49 26.33
N THR A 45 33.98 -3.80 26.52
CA THR A 45 32.88 -4.77 26.43
C THR A 45 31.86 -4.55 27.54
N LEU A 46 32.30 -4.28 28.77
CA LEU A 46 31.40 -3.99 29.90
C LEU A 46 30.65 -2.67 29.73
N GLU A 47 31.29 -1.65 29.14
CA GLU A 47 30.65 -0.38 28.80
C GLU A 47 29.58 -0.58 27.72
N LEU A 48 29.90 -1.27 26.62
CA LEU A 48 28.96 -1.52 25.52
C LEU A 48 27.85 -2.51 25.88
N GLY A 49 28.05 -3.35 26.90
CA GLY A 49 27.05 -4.29 27.39
C GLY A 49 25.93 -3.64 28.21
N GLN A 50 26.06 -2.35 28.57
CA GLN A 50 24.99 -1.62 29.22
C GLN A 50 23.82 -1.40 28.25
N VAL A 51 22.62 -1.69 28.73
CA VAL A 51 21.40 -1.61 27.93
C VAL A 51 20.72 -0.28 28.20
N GLN A 52 20.41 0.47 27.14
CA GLN A 52 19.56 1.64 27.25
C GLN A 52 18.10 1.18 27.35
N GLU A 53 17.40 1.66 28.38
CA GLU A 53 15.99 1.30 28.63
C GLU A 53 15.13 1.59 27.39
N ASN A 54 15.27 2.78 26.81
CA ASN A 54 14.50 3.19 25.63
C ASN A 54 14.67 2.23 24.46
N ASP A 55 15.90 1.78 24.19
CA ASP A 55 16.19 0.87 23.08
C ASP A 55 15.61 -0.53 23.36
N PHE A 56 15.70 -0.99 24.61
CA PHE A 56 15.12 -2.26 25.05
C PHE A 56 13.60 -2.27 24.86
N TYR A 57 12.89 -1.26 25.35
CA TYR A 57 11.44 -1.18 25.21
C TYR A 57 11.00 -0.98 23.78
N SER A 58 11.66 -0.10 23.05
CA SER A 58 11.34 0.13 21.64
C SER A 58 11.41 -1.19 20.86
N HIS A 59 12.45 -2.00 21.09
CA HIS A 59 12.60 -3.24 20.35
C HIS A 59 11.53 -4.28 20.71
N ILE A 60 11.31 -4.55 22.01
CA ILE A 60 10.35 -5.56 22.45
C ILE A 60 8.91 -5.16 22.07
N LEU A 61 8.54 -3.90 22.28
CA LEU A 61 7.19 -3.43 21.94
C LEU A 61 6.97 -3.47 20.43
N HIS A 62 7.95 -3.10 19.61
CA HIS A 62 7.80 -3.19 18.16
C HIS A 62 7.67 -4.63 17.68
N ASP A 63 8.45 -5.55 18.22
CA ASP A 63 8.40 -6.96 17.82
C ASP A 63 7.04 -7.58 18.15
N ASP A 64 6.51 -7.35 19.36
CA ASP A 64 5.20 -7.84 19.79
C ASP A 64 4.07 -7.21 18.98
N LEU A 65 4.11 -5.89 18.78
CA LEU A 65 3.10 -5.19 17.98
C LEU A 65 3.13 -5.65 16.52
N ASP A 66 4.30 -5.84 15.92
CA ASP A 66 4.44 -6.35 14.57
C ASP A 66 3.84 -7.74 14.42
N SER A 67 4.06 -8.63 15.40
CA SER A 67 3.45 -9.96 15.42
C SER A 67 1.92 -9.86 15.47
N ILE A 68 1.37 -9.08 16.40
CA ILE A 68 -0.08 -8.90 16.55
C ILE A 68 -0.69 -8.31 15.27
N VAL A 69 -0.05 -7.30 14.68
CA VAL A 69 -0.52 -6.66 13.44
C VAL A 69 -0.53 -7.64 12.28
N ARG A 70 0.49 -8.49 12.15
CA ARG A 70 0.54 -9.55 11.13
C ARG A 70 -0.59 -10.55 11.34
N ASP A 71 -0.77 -11.03 12.55
CA ASP A 71 -1.84 -11.99 12.88
C ASP A 71 -3.23 -11.43 12.57
N ILE A 72 -3.48 -10.16 12.93
CA ILE A 72 -4.75 -9.48 12.61
C ILE A 72 -4.92 -9.38 11.09
N ARG A 73 -3.89 -8.97 10.35
CA ARG A 73 -3.94 -8.85 8.89
C ARG A 73 -4.28 -10.19 8.23
N GLU A 74 -3.64 -11.27 8.66
CA GLU A 74 -3.89 -12.61 8.12
C GLU A 74 -5.28 -13.12 8.47
N ALA A 75 -5.72 -12.94 9.72
CA ALA A 75 -7.04 -13.36 10.18
C ALA A 75 -8.19 -12.61 9.46
N HIS A 76 -7.99 -11.32 9.15
CA HIS A 76 -9.01 -10.46 8.51
C HIS A 76 -8.84 -10.34 6.99
N LEU A 77 -7.98 -11.16 6.38
CA LEU A 77 -7.73 -11.12 4.94
C LEU A 77 -8.98 -11.46 4.10
N LYS A 78 -9.91 -12.25 4.66
CA LYS A 78 -11.16 -12.68 4.01
C LYS A 78 -12.40 -11.92 4.50
N ASP A 79 -12.21 -10.88 5.31
CA ASP A 79 -13.33 -10.19 5.93
C ASP A 79 -14.13 -9.38 4.91
N LYS A 80 -15.46 -9.32 5.08
CA LYS A 80 -16.37 -8.72 4.07
C LYS A 80 -16.17 -7.21 3.87
N THR A 81 -15.50 -6.54 4.80
CA THR A 81 -15.15 -5.12 4.75
C THR A 81 -13.72 -4.89 4.27
N THR A 82 -12.95 -5.95 4.01
CA THR A 82 -11.62 -5.88 3.42
C THR A 82 -11.78 -5.51 1.95
N ALA A 83 -10.99 -4.53 1.48
CA ALA A 83 -11.03 -4.09 0.09
C ALA A 83 -10.78 -5.26 -0.85
N ASP A 84 -11.46 -5.27 -2.00
CA ASP A 84 -11.23 -6.29 -3.03
C ASP A 84 -9.73 -6.37 -3.36
N PRO A 85 -9.20 -7.59 -3.55
CA PRO A 85 -7.79 -7.76 -3.92
C PRO A 85 -7.50 -6.90 -5.15
N GLN A 86 -6.41 -6.14 -5.10
CA GLN A 86 -5.97 -5.36 -6.25
C GLN A 86 -5.76 -6.32 -7.42
N PRO A 87 -6.22 -5.96 -8.63
CA PRO A 87 -6.04 -6.81 -9.80
C PRO A 87 -4.56 -7.10 -9.98
N THR A 88 -4.24 -8.34 -10.30
CA THR A 88 -2.84 -8.75 -10.48
C THR A 88 -2.25 -8.07 -11.71
N LEU A 89 -0.91 -7.92 -11.74
CA LEU A 89 -0.21 -7.35 -12.89
C LEU A 89 -0.52 -8.10 -14.19
N ASP A 90 -0.79 -9.39 -14.10
CA ASP A 90 -1.11 -10.25 -15.23
C ASP A 90 -2.56 -10.03 -15.71
N GLU A 91 -3.53 -9.83 -14.81
CA GLU A 91 -4.89 -9.40 -15.18
C GLU A 91 -4.90 -8.03 -15.86
N VAL A 92 -4.09 -7.08 -15.36
CA VAL A 92 -3.97 -5.75 -15.98
C VAL A 92 -3.34 -5.84 -17.36
N LYS A 93 -2.33 -6.70 -17.54
CA LYS A 93 -1.71 -6.95 -18.84
C LYS A 93 -2.66 -7.62 -19.81
N GLU A 94 -3.40 -8.64 -19.37
CA GLU A 94 -4.35 -9.36 -20.21
C GLU A 94 -5.48 -8.42 -20.67
N ASN A 95 -6.03 -7.60 -19.76
CA ASN A 95 -6.99 -6.56 -20.12
C ASN A 95 -6.42 -5.54 -21.11
N PHE A 96 -5.14 -5.18 -20.97
CA PHE A 96 -4.48 -4.22 -21.86
C PHE A 96 -4.17 -4.83 -23.24
N GLU A 97 -3.74 -6.09 -23.29
CA GLU A 97 -3.52 -6.84 -24.54
C GLU A 97 -4.84 -7.08 -25.28
N GLN A 98 -5.90 -7.43 -24.56
CA GLN A 98 -7.25 -7.52 -25.09
C GLN A 98 -7.70 -6.15 -25.64
N ALA A 99 -7.47 -5.05 -24.93
CA ALA A 99 -7.80 -3.71 -25.41
C ALA A 99 -6.96 -3.27 -26.64
N ILE A 100 -5.76 -3.81 -26.83
CA ILE A 100 -4.93 -3.59 -28.01
C ILE A 100 -5.36 -4.47 -29.19
N GLN A 101 -5.79 -5.71 -28.92
CA GLN A 101 -6.29 -6.64 -29.94
C GLN A 101 -7.70 -6.30 -30.42
N MET A 102 -8.51 -5.71 -29.54
CA MET A 102 -9.78 -5.09 -29.92
C MET A 102 -9.45 -3.89 -30.81
N GLY A 103 -9.64 -4.07 -32.12
CA GLY A 103 -9.52 -3.02 -33.12
C GLY A 103 -10.57 -1.94 -32.95
N THR A 104 -11.02 -1.34 -34.05
CA THR A 104 -12.02 -0.24 -34.10
C THR A 104 -13.10 -0.33 -33.01
N ASP A 105 -13.51 0.81 -32.42
CA ASP A 105 -14.48 0.93 -31.31
C ASP A 105 -15.73 0.01 -31.39
N THR A 106 -16.13 -0.37 -32.60
CA THR A 106 -17.24 -1.29 -32.88
C THR A 106 -16.92 -2.76 -32.57
N GLU A 107 -15.70 -3.22 -32.78
CA GLU A 107 -15.28 -4.60 -32.50
C GLU A 107 -15.15 -4.81 -30.99
N ALA A 108 -14.57 -3.86 -30.27
CA ALA A 108 -14.51 -3.84 -28.81
C ALA A 108 -15.92 -3.98 -28.17
N MET A 109 -16.92 -3.29 -28.73
CA MET A 109 -18.30 -3.36 -28.26
C MET A 109 -18.95 -4.72 -28.53
N ILE A 110 -18.60 -5.40 -29.63
CA ILE A 110 -19.09 -6.76 -29.90
C ILE A 110 -18.49 -7.74 -28.89
N HIS A 111 -17.18 -7.63 -28.61
CA HIS A 111 -16.53 -8.44 -27.60
C HIS A 111 -17.15 -8.25 -26.22
N GLU A 112 -17.32 -7.01 -25.76
CA GLU A 112 -17.96 -6.71 -24.47
C GLU A 112 -19.41 -7.23 -24.40
N PHE A 113 -20.15 -7.16 -25.52
CA PHE A 113 -21.50 -7.72 -25.60
C PHE A 113 -21.49 -9.26 -25.48
N CYS A 114 -20.57 -9.93 -26.18
CA CYS A 114 -20.41 -11.38 -26.11
C CYS A 114 -20.03 -11.85 -24.71
N ASP A 115 -19.13 -11.15 -24.02
CA ASP A 115 -18.71 -11.48 -22.66
C ASP A 115 -19.87 -11.35 -21.66
N LYS A 116 -20.63 -10.25 -21.72
CA LYS A 116 -21.81 -10.05 -20.86
C LYS A 116 -22.90 -11.08 -21.09
N MET A 117 -23.05 -11.54 -22.33
CA MET A 117 -24.06 -12.52 -22.72
C MET A 117 -23.54 -13.97 -22.63
N GLN A 118 -22.30 -14.18 -22.17
CA GLN A 118 -21.62 -15.48 -22.12
C GLN A 118 -21.62 -16.22 -23.47
N ILE A 119 -21.51 -15.48 -24.56
CA ILE A 119 -21.44 -16.03 -25.92
C ILE A 119 -19.95 -16.23 -26.26
N PRO A 120 -19.51 -17.47 -26.59
CA PRO A 120 -18.13 -17.70 -26.98
C PRO A 120 -17.85 -17.03 -28.33
N PHE A 121 -17.06 -15.96 -28.31
CA PHE A 121 -16.74 -15.15 -29.50
C PHE A 121 -16.09 -15.98 -30.62
N GLU A 122 -15.25 -16.97 -30.28
CA GLU A 122 -14.59 -17.87 -31.22
C GLU A 122 -15.54 -18.74 -32.06
N LYS A 123 -16.79 -18.92 -31.60
CA LYS A 123 -17.80 -19.72 -32.32
C LYS A 123 -18.67 -18.89 -33.25
N ILE A 124 -18.48 -17.56 -33.28
CA ILE A 124 -19.22 -16.67 -34.17
C ILE A 124 -18.64 -16.83 -35.57
N SER A 125 -19.49 -17.22 -36.52
CA SER A 125 -19.08 -17.30 -37.92
C SER A 125 -18.78 -15.90 -38.46
N SER A 126 -17.90 -15.80 -39.46
CA SER A 126 -17.62 -14.51 -40.11
C SER A 126 -18.87 -13.86 -40.72
N GLU A 127 -19.86 -14.67 -41.09
CA GLU A 127 -21.14 -14.22 -41.64
C GLU A 127 -22.01 -13.55 -40.56
N ASP A 128 -22.10 -14.17 -39.38
CA ASP A 128 -22.80 -13.60 -38.21
C ASP A 128 -22.09 -12.35 -37.70
N PHE A 129 -20.76 -12.35 -37.67
CA PHE A 129 -19.96 -11.18 -37.31
C PHE A 129 -20.25 -9.99 -38.23
N SER A 130 -20.34 -10.22 -39.54
CA SER A 130 -20.74 -9.20 -40.51
C SER A 130 -22.18 -8.71 -40.31
N ALA A 131 -23.08 -9.59 -39.85
CA ALA A 131 -24.46 -9.24 -39.52
C ALA A 131 -24.50 -8.35 -38.26
N PHE A 132 -23.70 -8.67 -37.24
CA PHE A 132 -23.53 -7.82 -36.05
C PHE A 132 -23.02 -6.43 -36.42
N LEU A 133 -21.98 -6.32 -37.25
CA LEU A 133 -21.49 -5.03 -37.72
C LEU A 133 -22.57 -4.25 -38.49
N ARG A 134 -23.34 -4.93 -39.36
CA ARG A 134 -24.48 -4.30 -40.05
C ARG A 134 -25.55 -3.82 -39.08
N ILE A 135 -25.90 -4.59 -38.06
CA ILE A 135 -26.88 -4.20 -37.04
C ILE A 135 -26.37 -3.00 -36.21
N LEU A 136 -25.10 -3.02 -35.78
CA LEU A 136 -24.48 -1.92 -35.06
C LEU A 136 -24.41 -0.64 -35.91
N SER A 137 -24.17 -0.77 -37.21
CA SER A 137 -24.19 0.34 -38.18
C SER A 137 -25.56 1.00 -38.34
N LEU A 138 -26.65 0.37 -37.89
CA LEU A 138 -27.99 0.98 -37.88
C LEU A 138 -28.23 1.81 -36.63
N SER A 139 -27.46 1.61 -35.57
CA SER A 139 -27.65 2.31 -34.30
C SER A 139 -27.35 3.81 -34.44
N LYS A 140 -28.23 4.65 -33.89
CA LYS A 140 -28.04 6.11 -33.84
C LYS A 140 -27.01 6.54 -32.79
N LEU A 141 -26.74 5.66 -31.82
CA LEU A 141 -25.78 5.89 -30.74
C LEU A 141 -24.33 5.85 -31.23
N LEU A 142 -24.01 4.96 -32.17
CA LEU A 142 -22.65 4.85 -32.74
C LEU A 142 -22.37 5.85 -33.86
N LYS A 143 -23.41 6.37 -34.54
CA LYS A 143 -23.23 7.37 -35.62
C LYS A 143 -22.93 8.78 -35.14
N ASN A 144 -23.20 9.09 -33.88
CA ASN A 144 -22.95 10.40 -33.28
C ASN A 144 -22.34 10.20 -31.88
N PRO A 145 -21.02 9.98 -31.77
CA PRO A 145 -20.35 10.23 -30.50
C PRO A 145 -20.59 11.71 -30.21
N ASN A 146 -21.32 12.00 -29.12
CA ASN A 146 -21.67 13.34 -28.66
C ASN A 146 -20.60 14.38 -29.05
N ASN A 147 -20.96 15.35 -29.90
CA ASN A 147 -20.11 16.47 -30.28
C ASN A 147 -19.87 17.37 -29.06
N MET A 148 -18.97 16.95 -28.18
CA MET A 148 -18.44 17.74 -27.05
C MET A 148 -17.39 18.75 -27.51
N ARG A 149 -17.23 18.94 -28.83
CA ARG A 149 -16.40 20.00 -29.41
C ARG A 149 -17.10 21.35 -29.22
N GLY A 150 -16.74 22.04 -28.14
CA GLY A 150 -17.13 23.43 -27.87
C GLY A 150 -17.86 23.70 -26.56
N LYS A 151 -18.11 22.68 -25.72
CA LYS A 151 -18.86 22.84 -24.47
C LYS A 151 -17.96 22.69 -23.24
N ALA A 152 -17.10 23.69 -23.04
CA ALA A 152 -16.68 24.23 -21.74
C ALA A 152 -15.62 25.31 -21.99
N LYS A 153 -16.03 26.57 -22.19
CA LYS A 153 -15.14 27.66 -21.79
C LYS A 153 -15.21 27.69 -20.27
N SER A 154 -14.15 27.23 -19.60
CA SER A 154 -13.91 27.61 -18.22
C SER A 154 -13.93 29.14 -18.17
N GLN A 155 -14.95 29.70 -17.52
CA GLN A 155 -14.92 31.13 -17.22
C GLN A 155 -13.77 31.34 -16.23
N PRO A 156 -12.76 32.16 -16.53
CA PRO A 156 -11.86 32.62 -15.49
C PRO A 156 -12.65 33.55 -14.58
N TYR A 157 -12.84 33.09 -13.33
CA TYR A 157 -13.19 33.92 -12.20
C TYR A 157 -12.17 35.07 -12.14
N TYR A 158 -12.67 36.31 -12.07
CA TYR A 158 -11.94 37.59 -12.00
C TYR A 158 -11.60 38.30 -13.33
N MET A 159 -12.46 39.25 -13.71
CA MET A 159 -12.13 40.34 -14.63
C MET A 159 -12.33 41.68 -13.89
N PRO A 160 -11.29 42.52 -13.69
CA PRO A 160 -11.47 43.81 -13.06
C PRO A 160 -12.17 44.79 -14.02
N LYS A 161 -13.13 45.55 -13.48
CA LYS A 161 -13.97 46.51 -14.22
C LYS A 161 -13.11 47.54 -14.98
N LYS A 162 -13.10 47.49 -16.31
CA LYS A 162 -12.57 48.57 -17.14
C LYS A 162 -13.63 49.67 -17.32
N LYS A 163 -13.25 50.88 -16.90
CA LYS A 163 -14.04 52.13 -16.94
C LYS A 163 -14.55 52.44 -18.36
N LYS A 164 -15.83 52.80 -18.47
CA LYS A 164 -16.41 53.53 -19.62
C LYS A 164 -15.64 54.84 -19.82
N ARG A 165 -15.15 55.09 -21.04
CA ARG A 165 -14.89 56.45 -21.53
C ARG A 165 -15.93 56.77 -22.61
N ARG A 166 -16.36 58.03 -22.56
CA ARG A 166 -17.49 58.68 -23.24
C ARG A 166 -17.60 58.36 -24.72
#